data_AF-A0A106BUH4-F1
#
_entry.id   AF-A0A106BUH4-F1
#
_cell.length_a   1.000
_cell.length_b   1.000
_cell.length_c   1.000
_cell.angle_alpha   90.00
_cell.angle_beta   90.00
_cell.angle_gamma   90.00
#
_symmetry.space_group_name_H-M   'P 1'
#
loop_
_entity.id
_entity.type
_entity.pdbx_description
1 polymer ?
#
loop_
_entity_poly.entity_id
_entity_poly.type
_entity_poly.pdbx_seq_one_letter_code
_entity_poly.pdbx_strand_id
1 'polypeptide(L)'
;LYGLVHFYPALLIPLLMWLFAPRYTRGRDLLVVLALYATALVAERLDQEVFAAGGWISGHSVKHVLAAVAAAWAVRMLRLRNPAPGASQAR
;
A
#
# COMPACT_ATOMS: atom_id res chain seq x y z
N LEU A 1 -17.39 12.05 -4.64
CA LEU A 1 -15.99 12.54 -4.51
C LEU A 1 -15.10 11.57 -3.72
N TYR A 2 -15.54 11.07 -2.56
CA TYR A 2 -14.73 10.23 -1.66
C TYR A 2 -14.22 8.90 -2.27
N GLY A 3 -15.08 8.17 -2.97
CA GLY A 3 -14.71 6.92 -3.63
C GLY A 3 -13.64 7.10 -4.71
N LEU A 4 -13.70 8.20 -5.47
CA LEU A 4 -12.70 8.49 -6.50
C LEU A 4 -11.30 8.60 -5.89
N VAL A 5 -11.13 9.39 -4.82
CA VAL A 5 -9.83 9.59 -4.17
C VAL A 5 -9.29 8.30 -3.54
N HIS A 6 -10.17 7.40 -3.12
CA HIS A 6 -9.81 6.12 -2.49
C HIS A 6 -9.39 5.07 -3.54
N PHE A 7 -10.19 4.91 -4.60
CA PHE A 7 -9.97 3.86 -5.61
C PHE A 7 -9.02 4.26 -6.73
N TYR A 8 -8.95 5.55 -7.07
CA TYR A 8 -8.11 6.03 -8.16
C TYR A 8 -6.62 5.72 -7.95
N PRO A 9 -5.99 6.03 -6.80
CA PRO A 9 -4.58 5.68 -6.57
C PRO A 9 -4.37 4.16 -6.53
N ALA A 10 -5.32 3.44 -5.94
CA ALA A 10 -5.24 1.99 -5.78
C ALA A 10 -5.23 1.25 -7.14
N LEU A 11 -5.93 1.78 -8.15
CA LEU A 11 -5.91 1.28 -9.53
C LEU A 11 -4.76 1.84 -10.36
N LEU A 12 -4.44 3.12 -10.17
CA LEU A 12 -3.42 3.80 -10.98
C LEU A 12 -2.02 3.25 -10.70
N ILE A 13 -1.68 2.94 -9.44
CA ILE A 13 -0.37 2.40 -9.08
C ILE A 13 -0.04 1.10 -9.84
N PRO A 14 -0.86 0.02 -9.78
CA PRO A 14 -0.56 -1.19 -10.54
C PRO A 14 -0.60 -0.96 -12.05
N LEU A 15 -1.48 -0.09 -12.55
CA LEU A 15 -1.53 0.27 -13.97
C LEU A 15 -0.22 0.93 -14.44
N LEU A 16 0.30 1.90 -13.68
CA LEU A 16 1.58 2.54 -13.98
C LEU A 16 2.75 1.55 -13.90
N MET A 17 2.72 0.63 -12.94
CA MET A 17 3.74 -0.43 -12.84
C MET A 17 3.71 -1.39 -14.03
N TRP A 18 2.54 -1.57 -14.66
CA TRP A 18 2.40 -2.40 -15.86
C TRP A 18 2.80 -1.65 -17.13
N LEU A 19 2.44 -0.37 -17.27
CA LEU A 19 2.74 0.43 -18.47
C LEU A 19 4.18 0.93 -18.54
N PHE A 20 4.82 1.20 -17.40
CA PHE A 20 6.12 1.88 -17.37
C PHE A 20 7.21 0.98 -16.78
N ALA A 21 8.37 0.98 -17.44
CA ALA A 21 9.55 0.30 -16.93
C ALA A 21 9.98 0.90 -15.57
N PRO A 22 10.34 0.08 -14.58
CA PRO A 22 10.69 0.58 -13.25
C PRO A 22 11.98 1.39 -13.30
N ARG A 23 11.91 2.67 -12.91
CA ARG A 23 13.06 3.59 -12.81
C ARG A 23 13.99 3.25 -11.64
N TYR A 24 13.42 2.64 -10.59
CA TYR A 24 14.12 2.28 -9.37
C TYR A 24 13.89 0.80 -9.05
N THR A 25 14.84 0.17 -8.38
CA THR A 25 14.66 -1.13 -7.76
C THR A 25 13.55 -1.05 -6.69
N ARG A 26 13.03 -2.21 -6.26
CA ARG A 26 11.96 -2.32 -5.24
C ARG A 26 10.58 -1.77 -5.67
N GLY A 27 10.33 -1.53 -6.95
CA GLY A 27 8.99 -1.15 -7.44
C GLY A 27 7.88 -2.11 -6.99
N ARG A 28 8.18 -3.42 -6.88
CA ARG A 28 7.25 -4.45 -6.39
C ARG A 28 6.80 -4.24 -4.93
N ASP A 29 7.53 -3.50 -4.11
CA ASP A 29 7.13 -3.20 -2.72
C ASP A 29 5.85 -2.35 -2.68
N LEU A 30 5.52 -1.62 -3.76
CA LEU A 30 4.25 -0.91 -3.88
C LEU A 30 3.04 -1.85 -3.92
N LEU A 31 3.21 -3.09 -4.41
CA LEU A 31 2.15 -4.11 -4.36
C LEU A 31 1.92 -4.58 -2.92
N VAL A 32 2.97 -4.64 -2.10
CA VAL A 32 2.85 -4.97 -0.67
C VAL A 32 2.11 -3.86 0.07
N VAL A 33 2.44 -2.60 -0.22
CA VAL A 33 1.72 -1.44 0.33
C VAL A 33 0.24 -1.47 -0.08
N LEU A 34 -0.06 -1.80 -1.35
CA LEU A 34 -1.42 -1.92 -1.85
C LEU A 34 -2.19 -3.05 -1.17
N ALA A 35 -1.56 -4.20 -0.96
CA ALA A 35 -2.15 -5.32 -0.24
C ALA A 35 -2.48 -4.95 1.22
N LEU A 36 -1.54 -4.31 1.94
CA LEU A 36 -1.78 -3.84 3.31
C LEU A 36 -2.93 -2.85 3.38
N TYR A 37 -3.02 -1.94 2.42
CA TYR A 37 -4.13 -0.99 2.29
C TYR A 37 -5.48 -1.69 2.04
N ALA A 38 -5.51 -2.67 1.13
CA ALA A 38 -6.72 -3.45 0.87
C ALA A 38 -7.18 -4.20 2.14
N THR A 39 -6.25 -4.81 2.87
CA THR A 39 -6.53 -5.46 4.16
C THR A 39 -7.04 -4.47 5.20
N ALA A 40 -6.51 -3.25 5.24
CA ALA A 40 -6.97 -2.19 6.14
C ALA A 40 -8.42 -1.78 5.84
N LEU A 41 -8.80 -1.71 4.57
CA LEU A 41 -10.18 -1.41 4.16
C LEU A 41 -11.14 -2.55 4.52
N VAL A 42 -10.71 -3.81 4.41
CA VAL A 42 -11.50 -4.97 4.86
C VAL A 42 -11.69 -4.92 6.37
N ALA A 43 -10.63 -4.64 7.13
CA ALA A 43 -10.71 -4.49 8.59
C ALA A 43 -11.70 -3.38 8.99
N GLU A 44 -11.71 -2.25 8.27
CA GLU A 44 -12.68 -1.17 8.50
C GLU A 44 -14.13 -1.59 8.20
N ARG A 45 -14.37 -2.39 7.16
CA ARG A 45 -15.73 -2.87 6.85
C ARG A 45 -16.23 -3.91 7.84
N LEU A 46 -15.32 -4.67 8.44
CA LEU A 46 -15.62 -5.69 9.44
C LEU A 46 -15.51 -5.14 10.87
N ASP A 47 -15.57 -3.81 11.07
CA ASP A 47 -15.31 -3.18 12.36
C ASP A 47 -16.11 -3.79 13.51
N GLN A 48 -17.41 -4.00 13.32
CA GLN A 48 -18.28 -4.61 14.33
C GLN A 48 -18.00 -6.10 14.54
N GLU A 49 -17.70 -6.85 13.48
CA GLU A 49 -17.37 -8.28 13.57
C GLU A 49 -16.04 -8.50 14.30
N VAL A 50 -15.04 -7.66 14.00
CA VAL A 50 -13.72 -7.67 14.67
C VAL A 50 -13.88 -7.30 16.14
N PHE A 51 -14.70 -6.28 16.44
CA PHE A 51 -14.98 -5.88 17.81
C PHE A 51 -15.75 -6.97 18.59
N ALA A 52 -16.73 -7.62 17.97
CA ALA A 52 -17.50 -8.70 18.59
C ALA A 52 -16.64 -9.95 18.87
N ALA A 53 -15.67 -10.25 18.01
CA ALA A 53 -14.76 -11.38 18.21
C ALA A 53 -13.69 -11.12 19.27
N GLY A 54 -13.24 -9.87 19.42
CA GLY A 54 -12.09 -9.52 20.26
C GLY A 54 -12.41 -8.75 21.55
N GLY A 55 -13.56 -8.09 21.65
CA GLY A 55 -14.02 -7.29 22.80
C GLY A 55 -13.21 -6.02 23.13
N TRP A 56 -11.96 -5.93 22.66
CA TRP A 56 -11.00 -4.87 23.02
C TRP A 56 -10.43 -4.12 21.80
N ILE A 57 -10.46 -4.72 20.61
CA ILE A 57 -9.87 -4.18 19.39
C ILE A 57 -10.98 -4.07 18.33
N SER A 58 -11.19 -2.87 17.79
CA SER A 58 -12.08 -2.66 16.65
C SER A 58 -11.32 -2.73 15.33
N GLY A 59 -12.03 -2.95 14.23
CA GLY A 59 -11.46 -2.86 12.88
C GLY A 59 -10.81 -1.50 12.58
N HIS A 60 -11.27 -0.43 13.22
CA HIS A 60 -10.66 0.90 13.17
C HIS A 60 -9.26 0.94 13.80
N SER A 61 -9.01 0.22 14.89
CA SER A 61 -7.67 0.11 15.46
C SER A 61 -6.77 -0.74 14.56
N VAL A 62 -7.31 -1.84 14.01
CA VAL A 62 -6.57 -2.73 13.10
C VAL A 62 -6.16 -2.00 11.82
N LYS A 63 -7.06 -1.20 11.22
CA LYS A 63 -6.71 -0.44 10.00
C LYS A 63 -5.57 0.56 10.24
N HIS A 64 -5.49 1.18 11.43
CA HIS A 64 -4.40 2.12 11.76
C HIS A 64 -3.06 1.40 11.87
N VAL A 65 -3.05 0.22 12.51
CA VAL A 65 -1.83 -0.61 12.57
C VAL A 65 -1.40 -1.03 11.17
N LEU A 66 -2.33 -1.50 10.33
CA LEU A 66 -2.03 -1.88 8.95
C LEU A 66 -1.53 -0.69 8.12
N ALA A 67 -2.13 0.49 8.28
CA ALA A 67 -1.69 1.72 7.63
C ALA A 67 -0.27 2.14 8.09
N ALA A 68 0.04 2.01 9.39
CA ALA A 68 1.37 2.28 9.92
C ALA A 68 2.42 1.31 9.35
N VAL A 69 2.10 0.01 9.25
CA VAL A 69 2.98 -0.98 8.62
C VAL A 69 3.19 -0.66 7.14
N ALA A 70 2.13 -0.27 6.42
CA ALA A 70 2.21 0.12 5.00
C ALA A 70 3.12 1.34 4.82
N ALA A 71 2.99 2.36 5.67
CA ALA A 71 3.86 3.53 5.67
C ALA A 71 5.32 3.18 5.98
N ALA A 72 5.55 2.34 6.99
CA ALA A 72 6.90 1.86 7.32
C ALA A 72 7.52 1.08 6.15
N TRP A 73 6.73 0.26 5.45
CA TRP A 73 7.18 -0.49 4.28
C TRP A 73 7.52 0.43 3.11
N ALA A 74 6.71 1.46 2.87
CA ALA A 74 7.00 2.49 1.86
C ALA A 74 8.30 3.22 2.19
N VAL A 75 8.52 3.63 3.45
CA VAL A 75 9.78 4.25 3.88
C VAL A 75 10.96 3.29 3.69
N ARG A 76 10.81 2.00 4.01
CA ARG A 76 11.84 0.98 3.76
C ARG A 76 12.16 0.87 2.27
N MET A 77 11.15 0.82 1.40
CA MET A 77 11.34 0.81 -0.06
C MET A 77 12.10 2.06 -0.50
N LEU A 78 11.71 3.25 -0.04
CA LEU A 78 12.36 4.51 -0.42
C LEU A 78 13.81 4.59 0.06
N ARG A 79 14.15 4.01 1.21
CA ARG A 79 15.52 3.96 1.76
C ARG A 79 16.41 2.95 1.05
N LEU A 80 15.85 1.84 0.56
CA LEU A 80 16.61 0.74 -0.03
C LEU A 80 16.57 0.70 -1.56
N ARG A 81 15.82 1.60 -2.19
CA ARG A 81 15.76 1.69 -3.66
C ARG A 81 17.09 2.21 -4.20
N ASN A 82 17.53 1.61 -5.29
CA ASN A 82 18.63 2.06 -6.13
C ASN A 82 18.09 2.33 -7.53
N PRO A 83 18.78 3.13 -8.38
CA PRO A 83 18.43 3.20 -9.79
C PRO A 83 18.37 1.80 -10.42
N ALA A 84 17.34 1.51 -11.20
CA ALA A 84 17.24 0.22 -11.86
C ALA A 84 18.37 0.07 -12.92
N PRO A 85 18.88 -1.16 -13.15
CA PRO A 85 19.86 -1.40 -14.20
C PRO A 85 19.31 -0.93 -15.55
N GLY A 86 19.99 0.01 -16.20
CA GLY A 86 19.54 0.66 -17.45
C GLY A 86 19.07 2.11 -17.31
N ALA A 87 18.70 2.57 -16.11
CA ALA A 87 18.30 3.97 -15.87
C ALA A 87 19.50 4.95 -15.89
N SER A 88 20.73 4.44 -15.74
CA SER A 88 21.98 5.23 -15.78
C SER A 88 22.51 5.48 -17.19
N GLN A 89 22.06 4.72 -18.21
CA GLN A 89 22.52 4.90 -19.60
C GLN A 89 21.74 5.96 -20.37
N ALA A 90 20.65 6.49 -19.81
CA ALA A 90 19.79 7.49 -20.44
C ALA A 90 20.05 8.93 -19.94
N ARG A 91 21.16 9.17 -19.24
CA ARG A 91 21.64 10.51 -18.84
C ARG A 91 22.90 10.84 -19.61
#